data_AF-A0A377BS26-F1
#
_entry.id   AF-A0A377BS26-F1
#
_cell.length_a   1.000
_cell.length_b   1.000
_cell.length_c   1.000
_cell.angle_alpha   90.00
_cell.angle_beta   90.00
_cell.angle_gamma   90.00
#
_symmetry.space_group_name_H-M   'P 1'
#
loop_
_entity.id
_entity.type
_entity.pdbx_description
1 polymer ?
#
loop_
_entity_poly.entity_id
_entity_poly.type
_entity_poly.pdbx_seq_one_letter_code
_entity_poly.pdbx_strand_id
1 'polypeptide(L)'
;MPFKKISRRTFLTASSALAFLHTPFARALPARQSVNINDYTPHDWIASFKQAFSEVHTVVVPAGLVCDNINTGIFIPPGKTLHILGSLRGNGRGRFVLQDGSQVTGEEGGSMHNITLDVRGSDCTIKGLAMSGFGPVTQIYIGGKNKRVMRNLTIDNLTVSHANYAILRQGFHNKIIGANITNCKFSDLQGDAIE
;
A
#
# COMPACT_ATOMS: atom_id res chain seq x y z
N MET A 1 57.39 30.29 56.09
CA MET A 1 57.65 30.99 54.80
C MET A 1 56.97 30.20 53.67
N PRO A 2 56.51 30.81 52.56
CA PRO A 2 55.11 31.19 52.41
C PRO A 2 54.43 30.59 51.14
N PHE A 3 53.14 30.94 50.99
CA PHE A 3 52.31 31.01 49.77
C PHE A 3 51.30 29.91 49.40
N LYS A 4 50.04 30.35 49.55
CA LYS A 4 48.87 30.25 48.65
C LYS A 4 48.20 28.89 48.42
N LYS A 5 47.12 28.72 49.18
CA LYS A 5 45.81 28.17 48.76
C LYS A 5 45.39 28.72 47.39
N ILE A 6 45.04 27.84 46.45
CA ILE A 6 43.96 28.07 45.48
C ILE A 6 43.14 26.77 45.36
N SER A 7 41.83 26.91 45.56
CA SER A 7 40.83 25.85 45.69
C SER A 7 40.12 25.57 44.36
N ARG A 8 39.88 24.27 44.11
CA ARG A 8 38.76 23.64 43.37
C ARG A 8 37.94 24.55 42.43
N ARG A 9 38.40 24.83 41.21
CA ARG A 9 37.60 25.23 40.01
C ARG A 9 38.51 25.78 38.90
N THR A 10 39.43 24.98 38.35
CA THR A 10 40.10 25.34 37.08
C THR A 10 40.70 24.08 36.47
N PHE A 11 40.58 23.93 35.14
CA PHE A 11 41.07 22.84 34.28
C PHE A 11 40.09 21.70 33.95
N LEU A 12 39.13 22.08 33.10
CA LEU A 12 38.72 21.42 31.85
C LEU A 12 39.57 20.22 31.33
N THR A 13 38.87 19.38 30.56
CA THR A 13 39.29 18.66 29.32
C THR A 13 40.05 17.33 29.40
N ALA A 14 39.45 16.30 28.76
CA ALA A 14 40.00 15.13 28.03
C ALA A 14 39.31 13.82 28.48
N SER A 15 38.23 13.39 27.83
CA SER A 15 38.21 12.53 26.62
C SER A 15 38.73 11.10 26.83
N SER A 16 37.76 10.17 26.95
CA SER A 16 37.66 8.86 26.28
C SER A 16 38.67 7.74 26.55
N ALA A 17 38.19 6.58 27.04
CA ALA A 17 38.53 5.26 26.47
C ALA A 17 37.61 4.13 27.00
N LEU A 18 36.67 3.71 26.14
CA LEU A 18 36.27 2.33 25.79
C LEU A 18 36.29 1.24 26.88
N ALA A 19 35.10 0.89 27.38
CA ALA A 19 34.83 -0.43 27.93
C ALA A 19 33.35 -0.81 27.81
N PHE A 20 32.87 -1.11 26.60
CA PHE A 20 31.66 -1.95 26.40
C PHE A 20 31.73 -2.62 25.02
N LEU A 21 32.43 -3.75 24.96
CA LEU A 21 32.33 -4.69 23.84
C LEU A 21 31.54 -5.92 24.29
N HIS A 22 30.72 -6.40 23.34
CA HIS A 22 29.94 -7.65 23.34
C HIS A 22 28.52 -7.62 23.92
N THR A 23 27.62 -6.91 23.24
CA THR A 23 26.30 -7.50 22.95
C THR A 23 26.33 -8.08 21.54
N PRO A 24 25.87 -9.33 21.31
CA PRO A 24 25.62 -9.80 19.97
C PRO A 24 24.32 -9.13 19.52
N PHE A 25 24.42 -7.92 18.96
CA PHE A 25 23.43 -7.54 17.98
C PHE A 25 23.63 -8.48 16.80
N ALA A 26 22.88 -9.58 16.82
CA ALA A 26 22.54 -10.26 15.59
C ALA A 26 21.90 -9.20 14.70
N ARG A 27 22.69 -8.63 13.78
CA ARG A 27 22.15 -7.88 12.66
C ARG A 27 21.32 -8.89 11.89
N ALA A 28 20.02 -8.92 12.16
CA ALA A 28 19.07 -9.40 11.18
C ALA A 28 19.38 -8.60 9.91
N LEU A 29 19.84 -9.29 8.87
CA LEU A 29 19.83 -8.74 7.52
C LEU A 29 18.46 -8.08 7.35
N PRO A 30 18.35 -6.82 6.90
CA PRO A 30 17.04 -6.23 6.69
C PRO A 30 16.27 -7.20 5.79
N ALA A 31 15.20 -7.79 6.33
CA ALA A 31 14.28 -8.57 5.53
C ALA A 31 13.95 -7.72 4.31
N ARG A 32 14.06 -8.26 3.10
CA ARG A 32 13.76 -7.53 1.86
C ARG A 32 12.45 -6.79 2.07
N GLN A 33 12.52 -5.46 2.24
CA GLN A 33 11.32 -4.67 2.57
C GLN A 33 10.38 -4.61 1.36
N SER A 34 10.96 -4.72 0.17
CA SER A 34 10.26 -4.77 -1.11
C SER A 34 10.79 -5.87 -2.01
N VAL A 35 9.92 -6.43 -2.86
CA VAL A 35 10.31 -7.30 -3.99
C VAL A 35 9.70 -6.80 -5.28
N ASN A 36 10.42 -7.03 -6.39
CA ASN A 36 9.87 -6.85 -7.70
C ASN A 36 9.05 -8.10 -8.06
N ILE A 37 7.81 -7.94 -8.49
CA ILE A 37 6.95 -9.07 -8.85
C ILE A 37 7.51 -9.87 -10.03
N ASN A 38 8.36 -9.27 -10.86
CA ASN A 38 9.04 -9.93 -11.97
C ASN A 38 10.13 -10.92 -11.53
N ASP A 39 10.52 -10.91 -10.25
CA ASP A 39 11.43 -11.91 -9.69
C ASP A 39 10.73 -13.27 -9.43
N TYR A 40 9.40 -13.31 -9.59
CA TYR A 40 8.55 -14.49 -9.46
C TYR A 40 8.12 -15.01 -10.83
N THR A 41 7.42 -16.15 -10.87
CA THR A 41 7.00 -16.83 -12.10
C THR A 41 6.05 -15.96 -12.95
N PRO A 42 6.51 -15.40 -14.08
CA PRO A 42 5.76 -14.36 -14.82
C PRO A 42 4.54 -14.90 -15.60
N HIS A 43 4.32 -16.21 -15.60
CA HIS A 43 3.18 -16.85 -16.26
C HIS A 43 1.99 -17.10 -15.33
N ASP A 44 2.18 -16.96 -14.02
CA ASP A 44 1.10 -17.02 -13.03
C ASP A 44 1.24 -15.86 -12.05
N TRP A 45 0.72 -14.70 -12.45
CA TRP A 45 0.73 -13.51 -11.62
C TRP A 45 -0.05 -13.70 -10.32
N ILE A 46 -1.12 -14.52 -10.33
CA ILE A 46 -1.95 -14.75 -9.15
C ILE A 46 -1.14 -15.50 -8.08
N ALA A 47 -0.46 -16.58 -8.47
CA ALA A 47 0.43 -17.31 -7.57
C ALA A 47 1.61 -16.42 -7.12
N SER A 48 2.19 -15.66 -8.05
CA SER A 48 3.31 -14.75 -7.78
C SER A 48 2.97 -13.69 -6.73
N PHE A 49 1.82 -13.02 -6.84
CA PHE A 49 1.40 -12.04 -5.83
C PHE A 49 1.16 -12.68 -4.47
N LYS A 50 0.53 -13.86 -4.42
CA LYS A 50 0.30 -14.57 -3.17
C LYS A 50 1.62 -14.95 -2.48
N GLN A 51 2.59 -15.44 -3.26
CA GLN A 51 3.91 -15.78 -2.75
C GLN A 51 4.64 -14.51 -2.26
N ALA A 52 4.69 -13.46 -3.08
CA ALA A 52 5.35 -12.20 -2.75
C ALA A 52 4.79 -11.56 -1.46
N PHE A 53 3.46 -11.52 -1.31
CA PHE A 53 2.84 -11.03 -0.08
C PHE A 53 3.04 -11.93 1.13
N SER A 54 3.43 -13.19 0.97
CA SER A 54 3.80 -14.05 2.10
C SER A 54 5.21 -13.73 2.61
N GLU A 55 6.10 -13.29 1.73
CA GLU A 55 7.52 -13.11 2.02
C GLU A 55 7.88 -11.69 2.48
N VAL A 56 7.26 -10.65 1.91
CA VAL A 56 7.70 -9.26 2.12
C VAL A 56 6.59 -8.28 2.41
N HIS A 57 6.94 -7.08 2.87
CA HIS A 57 5.98 -6.04 3.23
C HIS A 57 5.42 -5.29 2.01
N THR A 58 6.28 -4.98 1.05
CA THR A 58 5.91 -4.24 -0.17
C THR A 58 6.14 -5.11 -1.41
N VAL A 59 5.12 -5.23 -2.25
CA VAL A 59 5.25 -5.87 -3.57
C VAL A 59 5.20 -4.79 -4.63
N VAL A 60 6.22 -4.74 -5.48
CA VAL A 60 6.39 -3.72 -6.51
C VAL A 60 6.09 -4.31 -7.89
N VAL A 61 5.22 -3.67 -8.65
CA VAL A 61 5.01 -3.90 -10.07
C VAL A 61 5.83 -2.84 -10.81
N PRO A 62 6.98 -3.19 -11.41
CA PRO A 62 7.90 -2.21 -11.99
C PRO A 62 7.32 -1.55 -13.24
N ALA A 63 7.83 -0.36 -13.56
CA ALA A 63 7.49 0.34 -14.79
C ALA A 63 7.77 -0.53 -16.03
N GLY A 64 6.89 -0.45 -17.03
CA GLY A 64 6.98 -1.25 -18.25
C GLY A 64 6.50 -2.70 -18.13
N LEU A 65 6.28 -3.22 -16.92
CA LEU A 65 5.69 -4.55 -16.75
C LEU A 65 4.16 -4.49 -16.82
N VAL A 66 3.58 -5.43 -17.54
CA VAL A 66 2.14 -5.69 -17.54
C VAL A 66 1.88 -7.04 -16.90
N CYS A 67 1.23 -7.04 -15.73
CA CYS A 67 0.70 -8.26 -15.14
C CYS A 67 -0.72 -8.47 -15.63
N ASP A 68 -0.91 -9.35 -16.60
CA ASP A 68 -2.21 -9.64 -17.22
C ASP A 68 -2.91 -10.83 -16.57
N ASN A 69 -4.11 -11.17 -17.07
CA ASN A 69 -4.88 -12.34 -16.64
C ASN A 69 -5.19 -12.41 -15.13
N ILE A 70 -5.19 -11.27 -14.43
CA ILE A 70 -5.59 -11.18 -13.03
C ILE A 70 -7.12 -11.24 -12.98
N ASN A 71 -7.66 -12.46 -12.93
CA ASN A 71 -9.10 -12.73 -13.08
C ASN A 71 -9.74 -13.35 -11.83
N THR A 72 -9.02 -13.32 -10.70
CA THR A 72 -9.49 -13.80 -9.40
C THR A 72 -9.09 -12.84 -8.28
N GLY A 73 -9.56 -13.13 -7.06
CA GLY A 73 -9.21 -12.36 -5.87
C GLY A 73 -7.82 -12.67 -5.33
N ILE A 74 -7.04 -11.63 -5.10
CA ILE A 74 -5.74 -11.64 -4.42
C ILE A 74 -5.91 -10.80 -3.15
N PHE A 75 -5.58 -11.37 -1.99
CA PHE A 75 -5.64 -10.64 -0.73
C PHE A 75 -4.32 -9.93 -0.48
N ILE A 76 -4.39 -8.63 -0.17
CA ILE A 76 -3.26 -7.89 0.38
C ILE A 76 -3.35 -8.06 1.90
N PRO A 77 -2.38 -8.73 2.55
CA PRO A 77 -2.42 -8.96 3.99
C PRO A 77 -2.38 -7.65 4.79
N PRO A 78 -2.81 -7.67 6.06
CA PRO A 78 -2.82 -6.48 6.90
C PRO A 78 -1.48 -5.74 6.92
N GLY A 79 -1.55 -4.41 6.79
CA GLY A 79 -0.40 -3.52 6.78
C GLY A 79 0.47 -3.56 5.50
N LYS A 80 0.23 -4.48 4.55
CA LYS A 80 1.12 -4.64 3.38
C LYS A 80 0.79 -3.66 2.26
N THR A 81 1.79 -3.43 1.41
CA THR A 81 1.70 -2.46 0.32
C THR A 81 1.85 -3.14 -1.05
N LEU A 82 0.92 -2.82 -1.95
CA LEU A 82 1.09 -3.02 -3.39
C LEU A 82 1.50 -1.68 -4.02
N HIS A 83 2.69 -1.62 -4.60
CA HIS A 83 3.21 -0.43 -5.25
C HIS A 83 3.28 -0.67 -6.77
N ILE A 84 2.55 0.13 -7.55
CA ILE A 84 2.30 -0.10 -8.97
C ILE A 84 2.92 1.03 -9.78
N LEU A 85 4.04 0.72 -10.44
CA LEU A 85 4.67 1.58 -11.44
C LEU A 85 4.35 1.10 -12.87
N GLY A 86 3.98 -0.18 -13.03
CA GLY A 86 3.55 -0.80 -14.28
C GLY A 86 2.03 -0.82 -14.47
N SER A 87 1.51 -1.91 -15.04
CA SER A 87 0.08 -2.09 -15.32
C SER A 87 -0.44 -3.43 -14.82
N LEU A 88 -1.62 -3.42 -14.22
CA LEU A 88 -2.37 -4.62 -13.85
C LEU A 88 -3.60 -4.75 -14.75
N ARG A 89 -3.80 -5.92 -15.38
CA ARG A 89 -4.91 -6.16 -16.30
C ARG A 89 -5.69 -7.42 -15.97
N GLY A 90 -7.01 -7.30 -15.97
CA GLY A 90 -7.94 -8.40 -15.80
C GLY A 90 -9.07 -8.36 -16.83
N ASN A 91 -10.05 -9.24 -16.65
CA ASN A 91 -11.26 -9.32 -17.47
C ASN A 91 -12.51 -8.79 -16.75
N GLY A 92 -12.34 -8.09 -15.63
CA GLY A 92 -13.42 -7.58 -14.78
C GLY A 92 -13.76 -8.45 -13.58
N ARG A 93 -13.23 -9.67 -13.51
CA ARG A 93 -13.40 -10.59 -12.36
C ARG A 93 -12.26 -10.51 -11.33
N GLY A 94 -11.14 -9.90 -11.73
CA GLY A 94 -9.97 -9.70 -10.89
C GLY A 94 -10.20 -8.70 -9.77
N ARG A 95 -9.60 -8.96 -8.61
CA ARG A 95 -9.63 -8.00 -7.50
C ARG A 95 -8.42 -8.10 -6.59
N PHE A 96 -8.00 -6.96 -6.05
CA PHE A 96 -7.11 -6.90 -4.88
C PHE A 96 -7.93 -6.53 -3.66
N VAL A 97 -7.93 -7.41 -2.65
CA VAL A 97 -8.72 -7.25 -1.43
C VAL A 97 -7.85 -6.63 -0.34
N LEU A 98 -8.15 -5.39 0.03
CA LEU A 98 -7.40 -4.65 1.04
C LEU A 98 -7.91 -5.03 2.45
N GLN A 99 -6.99 -5.48 3.30
CA GLN A 99 -7.22 -5.70 4.74
C GLN A 99 -6.77 -4.49 5.56
N ASP A 100 -6.97 -4.52 6.88
CA ASP A 100 -6.62 -3.40 7.76
C ASP A 100 -5.16 -2.94 7.54
N GLY A 101 -4.96 -1.63 7.34
CA GLY A 101 -3.65 -1.02 7.07
C GLY A 101 -3.06 -1.27 5.68
N SER A 102 -3.77 -1.95 4.78
CA SER A 102 -3.25 -2.24 3.44
C SER A 102 -3.17 -0.98 2.58
N GLN A 103 -2.15 -0.92 1.73
CA GLN A 103 -1.95 0.21 0.83
C GLN A 103 -1.83 -0.26 -0.61
N VAL A 104 -2.44 0.49 -1.53
CA VAL A 104 -2.24 0.36 -2.97
C VAL A 104 -1.83 1.72 -3.49
N THR A 105 -0.60 1.83 -3.96
CA THR A 105 -0.02 3.10 -4.40
C THR A 105 0.47 2.97 -5.82
N GLY A 106 0.44 4.06 -6.57
CA GLY A 106 1.08 4.17 -7.87
C GLY A 106 1.72 5.54 -8.07
N GLU A 107 2.66 5.57 -9.00
CA GLU A 107 3.37 6.76 -9.47
C GLU A 107 3.69 6.59 -10.96
N GLU A 108 3.92 7.71 -11.67
CA GLU A 108 4.55 7.74 -13.01
C GLU A 108 4.06 6.71 -14.05
N GLY A 109 2.75 6.41 -14.09
CA GLY A 109 2.15 5.48 -15.07
C GLY A 109 1.51 4.22 -14.46
N GLY A 110 1.57 4.08 -13.13
CA GLY A 110 0.84 3.05 -12.39
C GLY A 110 -0.64 2.96 -12.78
N SER A 111 -1.04 1.81 -13.32
CA SER A 111 -2.39 1.66 -13.89
C SER A 111 -3.06 0.32 -13.60
N MET A 112 -4.38 0.35 -13.55
CA MET A 112 -5.24 -0.82 -13.42
C MET A 112 -6.33 -0.79 -14.50
N HIS A 113 -6.49 -1.90 -15.21
CA HIS A 113 -7.54 -2.06 -16.22
C HIS A 113 -8.36 -3.31 -15.93
N ASN A 114 -9.68 -3.15 -15.78
CA ASN A 114 -10.61 -4.25 -15.52
C ASN A 114 -10.27 -5.07 -14.26
N ILE A 115 -9.85 -4.39 -13.19
CA ILE A 115 -9.59 -4.97 -11.86
C ILE A 115 -10.22 -4.07 -10.80
N THR A 116 -10.88 -4.68 -9.81
CA THR A 116 -11.45 -3.96 -8.67
C THR A 116 -10.47 -3.90 -7.48
N LEU A 117 -10.37 -2.73 -6.83
CA LEU A 117 -9.84 -2.63 -5.47
C LEU A 117 -10.98 -2.85 -4.47
N ASP A 118 -10.93 -3.94 -3.73
CA ASP A 118 -11.98 -4.40 -2.84
C ASP A 118 -11.60 -4.09 -1.38
N VAL A 119 -12.02 -2.93 -0.90
CA VAL A 119 -11.68 -2.40 0.43
C VAL A 119 -12.53 -3.07 1.50
N ARG A 120 -11.90 -3.98 2.24
CA ARG A 120 -12.51 -4.69 3.37
C ARG A 120 -11.98 -4.23 4.71
N GLY A 121 -10.88 -3.47 4.75
CA GLY A 121 -10.13 -3.03 5.94
C GLY A 121 -10.35 -1.58 6.39
N SER A 122 -9.88 -1.25 7.60
CA SER A 122 -9.62 0.12 8.07
C SER A 122 -8.20 0.58 7.68
N ASP A 123 -7.91 1.87 7.84
CA ASP A 123 -6.57 2.46 7.69
C ASP A 123 -5.95 2.16 6.31
N CYS A 124 -6.81 2.01 5.30
CA CYS A 124 -6.40 1.69 3.94
C CYS A 124 -6.06 2.96 3.16
N THR A 125 -5.05 2.86 2.29
CA THR A 125 -4.68 3.95 1.37
C THR A 125 -4.72 3.46 -0.07
N ILE A 126 -5.38 4.22 -0.94
CA ILE A 126 -5.36 4.04 -2.39
C ILE A 126 -4.88 5.37 -2.99
N LYS A 127 -3.75 5.37 -3.69
CA LYS A 127 -3.17 6.63 -4.17
C LYS A 127 -2.49 6.52 -5.52
N GLY A 128 -2.61 7.56 -6.35
CA GLY A 128 -1.73 7.76 -7.51
C GLY A 128 -1.91 6.78 -8.66
N LEU A 129 -3.14 6.30 -8.90
CA LEU A 129 -3.42 5.31 -9.94
C LEU A 129 -4.29 5.87 -11.06
N ALA A 130 -4.02 5.40 -12.28
CA ALA A 130 -4.98 5.46 -13.38
C ALA A 130 -5.81 4.16 -13.39
N MET A 131 -7.14 4.26 -13.30
CA MET A 131 -8.06 3.12 -13.29
C MET A 131 -9.03 3.20 -14.46
N SER A 132 -9.33 2.06 -15.09
CA SER A 132 -10.23 2.01 -16.24
C SER A 132 -10.84 0.64 -16.49
N GLY A 133 -11.84 0.60 -17.36
CA GLY A 133 -12.44 -0.61 -17.90
C GLY A 133 -13.86 -0.86 -17.41
N PHE A 134 -14.72 -1.28 -18.34
CA PHE A 134 -16.14 -1.56 -18.10
C PHE A 134 -16.43 -3.00 -17.63
N GLY A 135 -15.39 -3.83 -17.45
CA GLY A 135 -15.53 -5.20 -16.97
C GLY A 135 -16.10 -5.31 -15.55
N PRO A 136 -15.53 -4.64 -14.54
CA PRO A 136 -16.07 -4.67 -13.19
C PRO A 136 -17.22 -3.67 -13.02
N VAL A 137 -18.10 -3.94 -12.05
CA VAL A 137 -19.19 -3.00 -11.68
C VAL A 137 -18.63 -1.68 -11.14
N THR A 138 -17.53 -1.74 -10.39
CA THR A 138 -16.85 -0.56 -9.85
C THR A 138 -15.33 -0.74 -9.86
N GLN A 139 -14.59 0.36 -9.96
CA GLN A 139 -13.13 0.33 -9.82
C GLN A 139 -12.72 0.15 -8.35
N ILE A 140 -13.42 0.82 -7.42
CA ILE A 140 -13.17 0.71 -5.98
C ILE A 140 -14.48 0.33 -5.29
N TYR A 141 -14.51 -0.87 -4.70
CA TYR A 141 -15.60 -1.34 -3.88
C TYR A 141 -15.25 -1.16 -2.40
N ILE A 142 -16.16 -0.59 -1.61
CA ILE A 142 -15.94 -0.39 -0.18
C ILE A 142 -17.06 -1.06 0.62
N GLY A 143 -16.70 -1.99 1.49
CA GLY A 143 -17.64 -2.64 2.40
C GLY A 143 -17.43 -4.14 2.53
N GLY A 144 -18.02 -4.73 3.56
CA GLY A 144 -17.91 -6.13 3.94
C GLY A 144 -19.28 -6.78 4.10
N LYS A 145 -19.29 -8.10 4.26
CA LYS A 145 -20.52 -8.82 4.66
C LYS A 145 -20.84 -8.64 6.14
N ASN A 146 -19.82 -8.41 6.96
CA ASN A 146 -19.95 -8.36 8.41
C ASN A 146 -20.19 -6.93 8.88
N LYS A 147 -21.06 -6.77 9.89
CA LYS A 147 -21.28 -5.49 10.55
C LYS A 147 -19.98 -5.04 11.23
N ARG A 148 -19.38 -3.94 10.76
CA ARG A 148 -18.19 -3.33 11.39
C ARG A 148 -18.10 -1.84 11.07
N VAL A 149 -17.46 -1.11 11.98
CA VAL A 149 -17.02 0.27 11.73
C VAL A 149 -15.63 0.21 11.09
N MET A 150 -15.51 0.67 9.86
CA MET A 150 -14.25 0.90 9.17
C MET A 150 -13.78 2.34 9.43
N ARG A 151 -12.48 2.57 9.38
CA ARG A 151 -11.89 3.89 9.70
C ARG A 151 -10.82 4.28 8.69
N ASN A 152 -10.59 5.59 8.57
CA ASN A 152 -9.37 6.16 7.99
C ASN A 152 -9.04 5.64 6.58
N LEU A 153 -10.05 5.61 5.70
CA LEU A 153 -9.83 5.30 4.29
C LEU A 153 -9.35 6.55 3.57
N THR A 154 -8.17 6.48 2.96
CA THR A 154 -7.63 7.56 2.11
C THR A 154 -7.65 7.13 0.65
N ILE A 155 -8.32 7.90 -0.19
CA ILE A 155 -8.30 7.78 -1.65
C ILE A 155 -7.81 9.11 -2.19
N ASP A 156 -6.64 9.12 -2.82
CA ASP A 156 -5.97 10.36 -3.22
C ASP A 156 -5.36 10.29 -4.61
N ASN A 157 -5.40 11.39 -5.36
CA ASN A 157 -4.69 11.53 -6.62
C ASN A 157 -4.99 10.40 -7.63
N LEU A 158 -6.27 10.06 -7.81
CA LEU A 158 -6.69 9.04 -8.78
C LEU A 158 -7.18 9.67 -10.08
N THR A 159 -6.94 8.99 -11.20
CA THR A 159 -7.65 9.25 -12.45
C THR A 159 -8.45 8.02 -12.81
N VAL A 160 -9.77 8.14 -12.84
CA VAL A 160 -10.66 7.06 -13.26
C VAL A 160 -11.38 7.46 -14.53
N SER A 161 -11.30 6.62 -15.56
CA SER A 161 -12.00 6.85 -16.82
C SER A 161 -12.52 5.57 -17.45
N HIS A 162 -13.52 5.66 -18.33
CA HIS A 162 -14.04 4.51 -19.08
C HIS A 162 -14.44 3.34 -18.16
N ALA A 163 -15.28 3.62 -17.17
CA ALA A 163 -15.69 2.66 -16.16
C ALA A 163 -17.20 2.74 -15.92
N ASN A 164 -17.74 1.72 -15.25
CA ASN A 164 -19.13 1.76 -14.80
C ASN A 164 -19.27 2.74 -13.63
N TYR A 165 -18.95 2.31 -12.41
CA TYR A 165 -18.81 3.18 -11.24
C TYR A 165 -17.33 3.37 -10.91
N ALA A 166 -16.94 4.54 -10.39
CA ALA A 166 -15.58 4.74 -9.93
C ALA A 166 -15.39 4.27 -8.49
N ILE A 167 -16.17 4.81 -7.54
CA ILE A 167 -16.15 4.42 -6.13
C ILE A 167 -17.56 4.04 -5.71
N LEU A 168 -17.72 2.84 -5.15
CA LEU A 168 -19.01 2.31 -4.74
C LEU A 168 -18.93 1.71 -3.35
N ARG A 169 -19.70 2.27 -2.41
CA ARG A 169 -19.88 1.73 -1.06
C ARG A 169 -21.25 1.10 -0.92
N GLN A 170 -21.37 -0.17 -1.30
CA GLN A 170 -22.57 -0.94 -1.07
C GLN A 170 -22.48 -1.78 0.20
N GLY A 171 -23.38 -1.52 1.15
CA GLY A 171 -23.53 -2.35 2.33
C GLY A 171 -24.08 -1.59 3.52
N PHE A 172 -25.26 -1.99 3.99
CA PHE A 172 -25.84 -1.51 5.25
C PHE A 172 -25.05 -1.98 6.49
N HIS A 173 -24.06 -2.86 6.28
CA HIS A 173 -23.28 -3.46 7.35
C HIS A 173 -22.13 -2.56 7.82
N ASN A 174 -21.67 -1.61 7.02
CA ASN A 174 -20.44 -0.88 7.32
C ASN A 174 -20.63 0.62 7.41
N LYS A 175 -20.30 1.16 8.59
CA LYS A 175 -20.06 2.58 8.81
C LYS A 175 -18.59 2.87 8.51
N ILE A 176 -18.31 4.00 7.87
CA ILE A 176 -16.94 4.48 7.69
C ILE A 176 -16.78 5.80 8.44
N ILE A 177 -15.69 5.95 9.20
CA ILE A 177 -15.35 7.17 9.92
C ILE A 177 -13.98 7.66 9.44
N GLY A 178 -13.90 8.94 9.04
CA GLY A 178 -12.64 9.54 8.57
C GLY A 178 -12.24 9.07 7.17
N ALA A 179 -13.19 8.93 6.25
CA ALA A 179 -12.87 8.70 4.85
C ALA A 179 -12.51 10.04 4.18
N ASN A 180 -11.41 10.06 3.44
CA ASN A 180 -10.96 11.21 2.65
C ASN A 180 -10.82 10.79 1.19
N ILE A 181 -11.48 11.51 0.29
CA ILE A 181 -11.37 11.35 -1.16
C ILE A 181 -10.92 12.70 -1.72
N THR A 182 -9.68 12.80 -2.20
CA THR A 182 -9.05 14.07 -2.57
C THR A 182 -8.31 13.97 -3.89
N ASN A 183 -8.22 15.08 -4.63
CA ASN A 183 -7.39 15.21 -5.84
C ASN A 183 -7.70 14.18 -6.94
N CYS A 184 -8.94 13.68 -7.01
CA CYS A 184 -9.34 12.69 -7.99
C CYS A 184 -9.98 13.33 -9.23
N LYS A 185 -9.74 12.74 -10.40
CA LYS A 185 -10.40 13.07 -11.67
C LYS A 185 -11.23 11.87 -12.14
N PHE A 186 -12.50 12.13 -12.46
CA PHE A 186 -13.44 11.13 -12.96
C PHE A 186 -13.98 11.60 -14.33
N SER A 187 -13.92 10.74 -15.36
CA SER A 187 -14.50 11.04 -16.68
C SER A 187 -15.04 9.79 -17.35
N ASP A 188 -15.96 9.95 -18.31
CA ASP A 188 -16.45 8.85 -19.15
C ASP A 188 -16.97 7.64 -18.36
N LEU A 189 -17.76 7.93 -17.31
CA LEU A 189 -18.39 6.92 -16.46
C LEU A 189 -19.82 6.61 -16.95
N GLN A 190 -20.25 5.36 -16.83
CA GLN A 190 -21.64 4.96 -17.10
C GLN A 190 -22.57 5.09 -15.87
N GLY A 191 -21.99 5.06 -14.67
CA GLY A 191 -22.67 5.27 -13.39
C GLY A 191 -22.03 6.41 -12.60
N ASP A 192 -22.18 6.36 -11.28
CA ASP A 192 -21.72 7.43 -10.40
C ASP A 192 -20.20 7.42 -10.23
N ALA A 193 -19.64 8.64 -10.07
CA ALA A 193 -18.26 8.78 -9.66
C ALA A 193 -18.04 8.30 -8.21
N ILE A 194 -18.98 8.62 -7.31
CA ILE A 194 -18.92 8.24 -5.89
C ILE A 194 -20.36 7.95 -5.42
N GLU A 195 -20.63 6.71 -5.02
CA GLU A 195 -21.92 6.24 -4.46
C GLU A 195 -21.75 5.64 -3.05
#